data_AF-A0A8B7DXL3-F1
#
_entry.id   AF-A0A8B7DXL3-F1
#
_cell.length_a   1.000
_cell.length_b   1.000
_cell.length_c   1.000
_cell.angle_alpha   90.00
_cell.angle_beta   90.00
_cell.angle_gamma   90.00
#
_symmetry.space_group_name_H-M   'P 1'
#
loop_
_entity.id
_entity.type
_entity.pdbx_description
1 polymer ?
#
loop_
_entity_poly.entity_id
_entity_poly.type
_entity_poly.pdbx_seq_one_letter_code
_entity_poly.pdbx_strand_id
1 'polypeptide(L)'
;MPTFAKNHEECRKSVCVICMKKGDQELTENFKAKILQQIQKEINFNDDRVPLATCISCRSHIGKLCDGKTNVVPQIYDFESISIKPLTRFSTVCECLICKIAKLKGKERHPLSKVQDSAPKVPQQSSQNAEKHCTKCLSVIGRGLPHYCTPGTRHENLRRMAASDPIGAEQVAATVLASKSASPHGTIRLSQPCGKLLPLRKGPSSAQQLFKEPLTTQNMVQIQQNIGLSNNGMRKLGSALNQISPIRLVEPSFQQKFAQPGQKLCDHFTVSSITLAENNQISQVVHCQNLSSLSDVFLASRKMTDSAILKLGIDGGESFLKVSFTHIIVDEGETLPHSPLQKTIKLMSPQTTKSTSVKQQLLVAIAQNTPENYHNVKAIFDLTQVQEKCQMDSLVISCDLKLANILCGIQSHSSKHPCCWCYVSSLNLQNCGSPRTFGEIRRQHFEFINAGGDTRKSKEFKNVIHVPLVDFPDHKLVLEAIPPMELHLLLGVVNHLYKNLCKIWPGAEKWPASLHIPIQPYHGGHFNGNDCMKLLRGLDKLQLVTGYNNFSQAHDFMQTLALFKDVVISCFGNNLDPDYESKISKKINYQEVGGTKNMYITRNRKVVERTRKKLRIDNECKLENINGKNREN
;
A
#
# COMPACT_ATOMS: atom_id res chain seq x y z
N MET A 1 50.21 15.30 -33.49
CA MET A 1 49.64 16.66 -33.63
C MET A 1 50.62 17.67 -33.07
N PRO A 2 50.90 18.79 -33.75
CA PRO A 2 51.76 19.83 -33.20
C PRO A 2 51.11 20.38 -31.93
N THR A 3 51.81 20.31 -30.81
CA THR A 3 51.35 20.88 -29.52
C THR A 3 51.50 22.40 -29.57
N PHE A 4 50.51 23.09 -30.15
CA PHE A 4 50.42 24.54 -29.99
C PHE A 4 50.22 24.87 -28.50
N ALA A 5 50.99 25.84 -27.99
CA ALA A 5 50.86 26.28 -26.62
C ALA A 5 49.47 26.90 -26.41
N LYS A 6 48.71 26.40 -25.42
CA LYS A 6 47.37 26.91 -25.12
C LYS A 6 47.38 28.42 -24.88
N ASN A 7 46.46 29.13 -25.53
CA ASN A 7 46.21 30.54 -25.23
C ASN A 7 45.49 30.68 -23.87
N HIS A 8 45.34 31.92 -23.37
CA HIS A 8 44.73 32.18 -22.06
C HIS A 8 43.30 31.64 -21.95
N GLU A 9 42.51 31.79 -23.02
CA GLU A 9 41.12 31.32 -23.06
C GLU A 9 41.02 29.79 -22.98
N GLU A 10 41.90 29.07 -23.68
CA GLU A 10 42.02 27.61 -23.57
C GLU A 10 42.53 27.16 -22.19
N CYS A 11 43.34 28.00 -21.52
CA CYS A 11 43.78 27.73 -20.15
C CYS A 11 42.61 27.86 -19.16
N ARG A 12 41.72 28.84 -19.33
CA ARG A 12 40.51 29.01 -18.49
C ARG A 12 39.63 27.76 -18.52
N LYS A 13 39.51 27.10 -19.67
CA LYS A 13 38.76 25.83 -19.84
C LYS A 13 39.43 24.60 -19.22
N SER A 14 40.59 24.76 -18.58
CA SER A 14 41.34 23.65 -17.97
C SER A 14 41.64 23.84 -16.48
N VAL A 15 41.12 24.91 -15.87
CA VAL A 15 41.29 25.21 -14.43
C VAL A 15 39.93 25.24 -13.75
N CYS A 16 39.84 24.61 -12.58
CA CYS A 16 38.62 24.52 -11.80
C CYS A 16 38.30 25.87 -11.15
N VAL A 17 37.10 26.41 -11.42
CA VAL A 17 36.62 27.68 -10.85
C VAL A 17 36.49 27.63 -9.32
N ILE A 18 36.23 26.47 -8.74
CA ILE A 18 35.98 26.36 -7.28
C ILE A 18 37.29 26.23 -6.50
N CYS A 19 38.19 25.33 -6.91
CA CYS A 19 39.37 24.97 -6.11
C CYS A 19 40.72 25.41 -6.72
N MET A 20 40.72 26.08 -7.88
CA MET A 20 41.92 26.51 -8.60
C MET A 20 42.91 25.37 -8.92
N LYS A 21 42.45 24.11 -9.01
CA LYS A 21 43.24 22.96 -9.52
C LYS A 21 42.93 22.70 -10.99
N LYS A 22 43.59 21.72 -11.63
CA LYS A 22 43.20 21.29 -12.98
C LYS A 22 41.75 20.84 -13.02
N GLY A 23 41.00 21.39 -13.98
CA GLY A 23 39.64 21.02 -14.28
C GLY A 23 39.60 19.83 -15.23
N ASP A 24 38.59 18.98 -15.07
CA ASP A 24 38.36 17.81 -15.90
C ASP A 24 37.36 18.12 -17.03
N GLN A 25 36.44 19.06 -16.79
CA GLN A 25 35.35 19.37 -17.72
C GLN A 25 35.04 20.87 -17.76
N GLU A 26 34.83 21.40 -18.97
CA GLU A 26 34.35 22.76 -19.21
C GLU A 26 32.94 22.99 -18.63
N LEU A 27 32.68 24.21 -18.17
CA LEU A 27 31.41 24.62 -17.58
C LEU A 27 30.33 24.78 -18.64
N THR A 28 29.23 24.05 -18.46
CA THR A 28 28.00 24.28 -19.24
C THR A 28 27.16 25.39 -18.61
N GLU A 29 26.32 26.08 -19.39
CA GLU A 29 25.44 27.15 -18.90
C GLU A 29 24.55 26.69 -17.72
N ASN A 30 23.99 25.48 -17.82
CA ASN A 30 23.20 24.88 -16.74
C ASN A 30 24.01 24.71 -15.43
N PHE A 31 25.31 24.44 -15.52
CA PHE A 31 26.16 24.27 -14.35
C PHE A 31 26.63 25.61 -13.78
N LYS A 32 26.84 26.63 -14.63
CA LYS A 32 27.08 28.02 -14.18
C LYS A 32 25.93 28.52 -13.31
N ALA A 33 24.68 28.29 -13.74
CA ALA A 33 23.49 28.63 -12.95
C ALA A 33 23.45 27.93 -11.58
N LYS A 34 23.80 26.64 -11.52
CA LYS A 34 23.88 25.89 -10.25
C LYS A 34 24.96 26.44 -9.32
N ILE A 35 26.10 26.87 -9.86
CA ILE A 35 27.17 27.48 -9.06
C ILE A 35 26.69 28.80 -8.46
N LEU A 36 26.07 29.68 -9.26
CA LEU A 36 25.55 30.97 -8.79
C LEU A 36 24.43 30.81 -7.75
N GLN A 37 23.59 29.78 -7.89
CA GLN A 37 22.53 29.51 -6.92
C GLN A 37 23.08 29.06 -5.55
N GLN A 38 24.15 28.25 -5.56
CA GLN A 38 24.66 27.60 -4.35
C GLN A 38 25.78 28.38 -3.67
N ILE A 39 26.54 29.16 -4.43
CA ILE A 39 27.62 29.96 -3.91
C ILE A 39 27.18 31.42 -3.92
N GLN A 40 26.89 31.96 -2.73
CA GLN A 40 26.38 33.31 -2.49
C GLN A 40 27.42 34.42 -2.78
N LYS A 41 28.14 34.33 -3.91
CA LYS A 41 29.10 35.34 -4.41
C LYS A 41 28.78 35.60 -5.88
N GLU A 42 28.70 36.86 -6.28
CA GLU A 42 28.53 37.23 -7.69
C GLU A 42 29.79 36.85 -8.47
N ILE A 43 29.66 35.95 -9.46
CA ILE A 43 30.76 35.51 -10.32
C ILE A 43 30.43 35.88 -11.76
N ASN A 44 31.23 36.76 -12.35
CA ASN A 44 31.12 37.09 -13.76
C ASN A 44 31.96 36.11 -14.61
N PHE A 45 31.33 35.10 -15.20
CA PHE A 45 32.04 34.13 -16.06
C PHE A 45 32.59 34.73 -17.37
N ASN A 46 32.20 35.95 -17.74
CA ASN A 46 32.77 36.64 -18.89
C ASN A 46 34.09 37.37 -18.55
N ASP A 47 34.47 37.48 -17.29
CA ASP A 47 35.76 38.05 -16.89
C ASP A 47 36.91 37.07 -17.17
N ASP A 48 37.94 37.53 -17.89
CA ASP A 48 39.14 36.76 -18.23
C ASP A 48 39.88 36.20 -17.00
N ARG A 49 39.64 36.74 -15.81
CA ARG A 49 40.19 36.27 -14.52
C ARG A 49 39.44 35.08 -13.94
N VAL A 50 38.31 34.69 -14.52
CA VAL A 50 37.47 33.60 -13.99
C VAL A 50 37.69 32.32 -14.81
N PRO A 51 38.09 31.19 -14.17
CA PRO A 51 38.19 29.90 -14.85
C PRO A 51 36.84 29.35 -15.33
N LEU A 52 36.87 28.57 -16.40
CA LEU A 52 35.70 28.04 -17.10
C LEU A 52 35.57 26.51 -17.01
N ALA A 53 36.22 25.86 -16.05
CA ALA A 53 36.10 24.42 -15.86
C ALA A 53 35.81 24.02 -14.41
N THR A 54 35.50 22.74 -14.21
CA THR A 54 35.31 22.11 -12.90
C THR A 54 36.06 20.78 -12.84
N CYS A 55 36.62 20.45 -11.68
CA CYS A 55 37.11 19.10 -11.43
C CYS A 55 35.97 18.20 -10.91
N ILE A 56 36.13 16.87 -11.07
CA ILE A 56 35.13 15.87 -10.69
C ILE A 56 34.71 16.00 -9.22
N SER A 57 35.67 16.28 -8.32
CA SER A 57 35.39 16.41 -6.89
C SER A 57 34.51 17.62 -6.58
N CYS A 58 34.84 18.80 -7.12
CA CYS A 58 34.05 20.00 -6.93
C CYS A 58 32.68 19.89 -7.61
N ARG A 59 32.59 19.25 -8.77
CA ARG A 59 31.32 18.98 -9.46
C ARG A 59 30.39 18.10 -8.63
N SER A 60 30.93 17.01 -8.06
CA SER A 60 30.18 16.14 -7.14
C SER A 60 29.74 16.88 -5.88
N HIS A 61 30.60 17.76 -5.34
CA HIS A 61 30.29 18.55 -4.14
C HIS A 61 29.12 19.52 -4.37
N ILE A 62 29.11 20.26 -5.49
CA ILE A 62 27.98 21.13 -5.86
C ILE A 62 26.71 20.30 -6.11
N GLY A 63 26.82 19.12 -6.72
CA GLY A 63 25.67 18.22 -6.87
C GLY A 63 25.07 17.81 -5.53
N LYS A 64 25.89 17.50 -4.53
CA LYS A 64 25.44 17.18 -3.17
C LYS A 64 24.79 18.37 -2.46
N LEU A 65 25.23 19.60 -2.72
CA LEU A 65 24.60 20.82 -2.21
C LEU A 65 23.20 21.00 -2.82
N CYS A 66 23.04 20.84 -4.14
CA CYS A 66 21.74 20.91 -4.80
C CYS A 66 20.75 19.83 -4.31
N ASP A 67 21.24 18.63 -4.00
CA ASP A 67 20.44 17.52 -3.47
C ASP A 67 20.12 17.65 -1.96
N GLY A 68 20.64 18.67 -1.26
CA GLY A 68 20.49 18.82 0.19
C GLY A 68 21.26 17.78 1.03
N LYS A 69 22.23 17.09 0.45
CA LYS A 69 23.04 16.04 1.10
C LYS A 69 24.24 16.60 1.89
N THR A 70 24.58 17.87 1.70
CA THR A 70 25.61 18.58 2.46
C THR A 70 25.26 20.07 2.51
N ASN A 71 25.62 20.73 3.61
CA ASN A 71 25.40 22.18 3.81
C ASN A 71 26.71 22.98 3.78
N VAL A 72 27.84 22.34 3.45
CA VAL A 72 29.16 22.98 3.43
C VAL A 72 29.39 23.62 2.07
N VAL A 73 29.31 24.95 1.98
CA VAL A 73 29.59 25.72 0.76
C VAL A 73 31.11 25.87 0.58
N PRO A 74 31.69 25.46 -0.58
CA PRO A 74 33.11 25.65 -0.84
C PRO A 74 33.50 27.13 -0.86
N GLN A 75 34.62 27.46 -0.21
CA GLN A 75 35.22 28.79 -0.32
C GLN A 75 35.83 28.95 -1.73
N ILE A 76 35.36 29.95 -2.48
CA ILE A 76 35.90 30.28 -3.81
C ILE A 76 37.12 31.17 -3.66
N TYR A 77 38.09 30.97 -4.55
CA TYR A 77 39.23 31.86 -4.73
C TYR A 77 38.81 33.28 -5.12
N ASP A 78 39.56 34.29 -4.65
CA ASP A 78 39.26 35.67 -5.00
C ASP A 78 39.87 36.06 -6.35
N PHE A 79 39.07 36.03 -7.42
CA PHE A 79 39.54 36.21 -8.79
C PHE A 79 40.08 37.61 -9.09
N GLU A 80 39.68 38.63 -8.32
CA GLU A 80 40.20 40.00 -8.46
C GLU A 80 41.71 40.06 -8.22
N SER A 81 42.26 39.15 -7.41
CA SER A 81 43.70 39.03 -7.14
C SER A 81 44.53 38.54 -8.34
N ILE A 82 43.90 38.11 -9.44
CA ILE A 82 44.59 37.59 -10.63
C ILE A 82 44.96 38.73 -11.56
N SER A 83 46.26 39.03 -11.66
CA SER A 83 46.78 40.00 -12.64
C SER A 83 46.97 39.35 -14.01
N ILE A 84 46.27 39.87 -15.03
CA ILE A 84 46.47 39.53 -16.44
C ILE A 84 47.16 40.72 -17.10
N LYS A 85 48.42 40.54 -17.52
CA LYS A 85 49.15 41.57 -18.26
C LYS A 85 48.78 41.47 -19.75
N PRO A 86 48.53 42.61 -20.43
CA PRO A 86 48.28 42.60 -21.88
C PRO A 86 49.51 42.09 -22.64
N LEU A 87 49.28 41.26 -23.65
CA LEU A 87 50.34 40.73 -24.51
C LEU A 87 50.94 41.89 -25.32
N THR A 88 52.23 42.16 -25.14
CA THR A 88 52.98 43.16 -25.93
C THR A 88 53.78 42.45 -27.03
N ARG A 89 54.29 43.19 -28.03
CA ARG A 89 55.13 42.62 -29.12
C ARG A 89 56.33 41.80 -28.62
N PHE A 90 56.72 41.91 -27.35
CA PHE A 90 57.83 41.19 -26.72
C PHE A 90 57.41 40.03 -25.79
N SER A 91 56.12 39.86 -25.46
CA SER A 91 55.63 38.80 -24.59
C SER A 91 54.47 38.07 -25.26
N THR A 92 54.73 36.86 -25.75
CA THR A 92 53.76 36.03 -26.49
C THR A 92 53.05 35.00 -25.61
N VAL A 93 53.30 34.99 -24.29
CA VAL A 93 52.80 33.95 -23.37
C VAL A 93 52.23 34.57 -22.10
N CYS A 94 50.97 34.25 -21.77
CA CYS A 94 50.34 34.67 -20.52
C CYS A 94 50.92 33.89 -19.32
N GLU A 95 51.37 34.62 -18.30
CA GLU A 95 51.93 34.08 -17.05
C GLU A 95 51.00 34.25 -15.82
N CYS A 96 49.72 34.54 -16.06
CA CYS A 96 48.75 34.66 -14.98
C CYS A 96 48.61 33.34 -14.20
N LEU A 97 48.02 33.42 -13.01
CA LEU A 97 47.84 32.27 -12.13
C LEU A 97 47.11 31.10 -12.82
N ILE A 98 46.08 31.40 -13.63
CA ILE A 98 45.29 30.42 -14.40
C ILE A 98 46.19 29.69 -15.42
N CYS A 99 46.97 30.44 -16.19
CA CYS A 99 47.87 29.87 -17.20
C CYS A 99 48.98 29.03 -16.57
N LYS A 100 49.49 29.44 -15.40
CA LYS A 100 50.46 28.63 -14.63
C LYS A 100 49.85 27.30 -14.21
N ILE A 101 48.65 27.30 -13.64
CA ILE A 101 47.95 26.08 -13.21
C ILE A 101 47.62 25.17 -14.39
N ALA A 102 47.12 25.72 -15.50
CA ALA A 102 46.80 24.97 -16.70
C ALA A 102 48.02 24.20 -17.27
N LYS A 103 49.20 24.81 -17.18
CA LYS A 103 50.47 24.28 -17.70
C LYS A 103 51.19 23.32 -16.75
N LEU A 104 50.77 23.21 -15.49
CA LEU A 104 51.40 22.30 -14.51
C LEU A 104 51.49 20.87 -15.05
N LYS A 105 52.66 20.25 -14.96
CA LYS A 105 52.88 18.84 -15.32
C LYS A 105 53.07 18.00 -14.06
N GLY A 106 52.24 16.97 -13.90
CA GLY A 106 52.41 15.90 -12.92
C GLY A 106 52.74 16.35 -11.49
N LYS A 107 54.03 16.25 -11.11
CA LYS A 107 54.55 16.47 -9.76
C LYS A 107 54.98 17.92 -9.46
N GLU A 108 54.75 18.86 -10.37
CA GLU A 108 55.07 20.27 -10.14
C GLU A 108 54.23 20.86 -8.99
N ARG A 109 54.87 21.67 -8.13
CA ARG A 109 54.22 22.29 -6.97
C ARG A 109 53.14 23.27 -7.41
N HIS A 110 52.03 23.29 -6.68
CA HIS A 110 50.92 24.18 -6.98
C HIS A 110 51.28 25.63 -6.68
N PRO A 111 51.01 26.61 -7.57
CA PRO A 111 51.35 28.01 -7.33
C PRO A 111 50.77 28.63 -6.04
N LEU A 112 49.67 28.07 -5.53
CA LEU A 112 49.02 28.48 -4.28
C LEU A 112 49.44 27.67 -3.04
N SER A 113 50.38 26.72 -3.14
CA SER A 113 50.91 26.06 -1.94
C SER A 113 51.79 27.05 -1.17
N LYS A 114 51.44 27.32 0.10
CA LYS A 114 52.17 28.27 0.96
C LYS A 114 53.66 27.95 0.98
N VAL A 115 54.48 28.96 0.66
CA VAL A 115 55.91 28.96 0.96
C VAL A 115 56.01 28.90 2.49
N GLN A 116 56.64 27.86 3.02
CA GLN A 116 57.16 27.94 4.38
C GLN A 116 58.37 28.85 4.30
N ASP A 117 58.15 30.14 4.55
CA ASP A 117 59.23 31.05 4.87
C ASP A 117 59.93 30.49 6.11
N SER A 118 61.21 30.23 5.92
CA SER A 118 62.19 29.87 6.93
C SER A 118 62.11 30.80 8.15
N ALA A 119 61.89 30.19 9.32
CA ALA A 119 62.17 30.78 10.63
C ALA A 119 63.68 31.10 10.77
N PRO A 120 64.08 31.98 11.71
CA PRO A 120 65.25 32.85 11.56
C PRO A 120 66.61 32.14 11.58
N LYS A 121 67.58 32.77 10.90
CA LYS A 121 69.01 32.43 10.92
C LYS A 121 69.53 32.30 12.36
N VAL A 122 69.77 31.07 12.79
CA VAL A 122 70.74 30.74 13.83
C VAL A 122 72.10 30.50 13.12
N PRO A 123 73.24 30.92 13.68
CA PRO A 123 74.51 30.97 12.96
C PRO A 123 74.94 29.58 12.47
N GLN A 124 75.55 29.54 11.29
CA GLN A 124 76.25 28.37 10.75
C GLN A 124 77.25 27.85 11.79
N GLN A 125 76.93 26.72 12.42
CA GLN A 125 77.95 25.79 12.87
C GLN A 125 78.22 24.83 11.72
N SER A 126 79.33 25.10 11.05
CA SER A 126 80.27 24.14 10.47
C SER A 126 79.75 22.71 10.25
N SER A 127 79.67 22.33 8.98
CA SER A 127 80.08 21.03 8.44
C SER A 127 80.51 19.98 9.48
N GLN A 128 79.55 19.22 10.00
CA GLN A 128 79.85 17.90 10.55
C GLN A 128 79.56 16.87 9.46
N ASN A 129 80.61 16.15 9.09
CA ASN A 129 80.70 15.03 8.17
C ASN A 129 79.36 14.35 7.86
N ALA A 130 79.00 14.25 6.57
CA ALA A 130 77.97 13.31 6.14
C ALA A 130 78.35 11.91 6.63
N GLU A 131 77.65 11.41 7.64
CA GLU A 131 77.89 10.10 8.24
C GLU A 131 77.83 9.04 7.13
N LYS A 132 78.97 8.39 6.86
CA LYS A 132 79.02 7.32 5.87
C LYS A 132 78.36 6.09 6.48
N HIS A 133 77.23 5.67 5.93
CA HIS A 133 76.55 4.47 6.38
C HIS A 133 77.03 3.25 5.61
N CYS A 134 77.08 2.10 6.29
CA CYS A 134 77.32 0.81 5.66
C CYS A 134 76.18 0.49 4.68
N THR A 135 76.49 0.21 3.41
CA THR A 135 75.48 -0.18 2.42
C THR A 135 74.81 -1.53 2.73
N LYS A 136 75.46 -2.40 3.52
CA LYS A 136 74.96 -3.73 3.88
C LYS A 136 74.13 -3.74 5.16
N CYS A 137 74.64 -3.13 6.24
CA CYS A 137 73.99 -3.17 7.56
C CYS A 137 73.42 -1.82 8.01
N LEU A 138 73.65 -0.74 7.28
CA LEU A 138 73.19 0.62 7.61
C LEU A 138 73.77 1.21 8.92
N SER A 139 74.84 0.64 9.48
CA SER A 139 75.56 1.24 10.61
C SER A 139 76.44 2.40 10.13
N VAL A 140 76.65 3.41 10.96
CA VAL A 140 77.62 4.48 10.68
C VAL A 140 79.05 3.89 10.65
N ILE A 141 79.82 4.22 9.61
CA ILE A 141 81.20 3.79 9.37
C ILE A 141 82.11 5.03 9.41
N GLY A 142 83.19 4.93 10.16
CA GLY A 142 84.25 5.94 10.25
C GLY A 142 85.57 5.32 10.67
N ARG A 143 86.68 6.05 10.49
CA ARG A 143 87.99 5.60 11.00
C ARG A 143 87.91 5.45 12.52
N GLY A 144 88.27 4.29 13.05
CA GLY A 144 88.26 3.98 14.49
C GLY A 144 86.92 3.49 15.06
N LEU A 145 85.85 3.38 14.26
CA LEU A 145 84.56 2.86 14.73
C LEU A 145 84.45 1.33 14.54
N PRO A 146 84.06 0.58 15.58
CA PRO A 146 83.82 -0.86 15.45
C PRO A 146 82.61 -1.12 14.56
N HIS A 147 82.77 -1.98 13.56
CA HIS A 147 81.73 -2.30 12.58
C HIS A 147 81.48 -3.81 12.51
N TYR A 148 80.33 -4.24 13.05
CA TYR A 148 79.87 -5.62 13.00
C TYR A 148 78.77 -5.79 11.95
N CYS A 149 79.17 -6.09 10.71
CA CYS A 149 78.28 -6.17 9.55
C CYS A 149 77.51 -7.49 9.49
N THR A 150 76.45 -7.64 10.29
CA THR A 150 75.58 -8.83 10.26
C THR A 150 74.17 -8.49 9.76
N PRO A 151 73.40 -9.47 9.25
CA PRO A 151 71.98 -9.30 8.96
C PRO A 151 71.16 -8.89 10.20
N GLY A 152 71.54 -9.37 11.39
CA GLY A 152 70.94 -8.97 12.66
C GLY A 152 71.12 -7.47 12.93
N THR A 153 72.33 -6.96 12.74
CA THR A 153 72.66 -5.53 12.83
C THR A 153 71.82 -4.71 11.85
N ARG A 154 71.62 -5.20 10.62
CA ARG A 154 70.78 -4.54 9.61
C ARG A 154 69.32 -4.42 10.06
N HIS A 155 68.72 -5.50 10.56
CA HIS A 155 67.34 -5.50 11.03
C HIS A 155 67.14 -4.59 12.25
N GLU A 156 68.13 -4.46 13.11
CA GLU A 156 68.12 -3.53 14.24
C GLU A 156 68.17 -2.07 13.78
N ASN A 157 69.08 -1.75 12.85
CA ASN A 157 69.18 -0.39 12.30
C ASN A 157 67.91 0.02 11.54
N LEU A 158 67.32 -0.88 10.74
CA LEU A 158 66.04 -0.62 10.08
C LEU A 158 64.90 -0.37 11.09
N ARG A 159 64.88 -1.08 12.23
CA ARG A 159 63.91 -0.85 13.30
C ARG A 159 64.08 0.53 13.93
N ARG A 160 65.32 0.95 14.19
CA ARG A 160 65.61 2.31 14.70
C ARG A 160 65.19 3.39 13.71
N MET A 161 65.47 3.19 12.42
CA MET A 161 65.04 4.11 11.36
C MET A 161 63.50 4.20 11.27
N ALA A 162 62.80 3.05 11.33
CA ALA A 162 61.33 3.02 11.33
C ALA A 162 60.74 3.69 12.59
N ALA A 163 61.41 3.58 13.75
CA ALA A 163 60.98 4.27 14.97
C ALA A 163 61.17 5.80 14.88
N SER A 164 62.14 6.28 14.09
CA SER A 164 62.38 7.71 13.88
C SER A 164 61.45 8.37 12.85
N ASP A 165 60.82 7.57 11.96
CA ASP A 165 59.84 8.04 10.97
C ASP A 165 58.57 7.18 10.99
N PRO A 166 57.62 7.49 11.89
CA PRO A 166 56.38 6.72 12.03
C PRO A 166 55.54 6.69 10.74
N ILE A 167 55.49 7.79 9.99
CA ILE A 167 54.69 7.90 8.77
C ILE A 167 55.30 7.04 7.66
N GLY A 168 56.62 7.09 7.48
CA GLY A 168 57.32 6.22 6.55
C GLY A 168 57.17 4.74 6.92
N ALA A 169 57.24 4.41 8.21
CA ALA A 169 57.02 3.05 8.70
C ALA A 169 55.61 2.52 8.36
N GLU A 170 54.57 3.34 8.52
CA GLU A 170 53.19 2.99 8.15
C GLU A 170 53.05 2.75 6.63
N GLN A 171 53.66 3.58 5.80
CA GLN A 171 53.62 3.42 4.34
C GLN A 171 54.32 2.14 3.87
N VAL A 172 55.46 1.81 4.47
CA VAL A 172 56.16 0.55 4.23
C VAL A 172 55.29 -0.63 4.68
N ALA A 173 54.68 -0.56 5.86
CA ALA A 173 53.78 -1.61 6.35
C ALA A 173 52.57 -1.83 5.43
N ALA A 174 51.94 -0.76 4.94
CA ALA A 174 50.82 -0.83 4.00
C ALA A 174 51.24 -1.52 2.67
N THR A 175 52.43 -1.20 2.16
CA THR A 175 52.97 -1.81 0.94
C THR A 175 53.26 -3.30 1.14
N VAL A 176 53.82 -3.68 2.30
CA VAL A 176 54.06 -5.09 2.66
C VAL A 176 52.74 -5.87 2.79
N LEU A 177 51.70 -5.26 3.38
CA LEU A 177 50.37 -5.87 3.48
C LEU A 177 49.66 -6.00 2.12
N ALA A 178 49.92 -5.10 1.17
CA ALA A 178 49.36 -5.16 -0.18
C ALA A 178 50.03 -6.23 -1.06
N SER A 179 51.32 -6.48 -0.85
CA SER A 179 52.14 -7.40 -1.67
C SER A 179 52.09 -8.85 -1.22
N LYS A 180 51.75 -9.15 0.05
CA LYS A 180 51.60 -10.53 0.52
C LYS A 180 50.26 -11.15 0.12
N SER A 181 50.30 -12.37 -0.43
CA SER A 181 49.11 -13.17 -0.70
C SER A 181 48.41 -13.59 0.60
N ALA A 182 47.09 -13.45 0.64
CA ALA A 182 46.27 -13.94 1.74
C ALA A 182 46.03 -15.45 1.58
N SER A 183 45.94 -16.17 2.70
CA SER A 183 45.45 -17.56 2.72
C SER A 183 43.97 -17.63 2.28
N PRO A 184 43.43 -18.84 1.94
CA PRO A 184 42.03 -19.00 1.51
C PRO A 184 40.98 -18.40 2.46
N HIS A 185 41.32 -18.24 3.75
CA HIS A 185 40.47 -17.62 4.78
C HIS A 185 40.83 -16.15 5.07
N GLY A 186 41.48 -15.45 4.14
CA GLY A 186 41.78 -14.02 4.22
C GLY A 186 42.83 -13.62 5.27
N THR A 187 43.60 -14.57 5.81
CA THR A 187 44.63 -14.31 6.82
C THR A 187 45.99 -14.08 6.15
N ILE A 188 46.62 -12.94 6.42
CA ILE A 188 47.98 -12.56 6.00
C ILE A 188 48.95 -12.88 7.16
N ARG A 189 50.11 -13.47 6.88
CA ARG A 189 51.10 -13.82 7.90
C ARG A 189 52.36 -12.94 7.80
N LEU A 190 52.69 -12.21 8.87
CA LEU A 190 53.89 -11.36 8.95
C LEU A 190 55.00 -12.02 9.78
N SER A 191 56.25 -11.78 9.40
CA SER A 191 57.41 -12.26 10.15
C SER A 191 57.63 -11.39 11.38
N GLN A 192 57.89 -12.01 12.53
CA GLN A 192 58.17 -11.32 13.79
C GLN A 192 59.66 -11.47 14.17
N PRO A 193 60.23 -10.55 14.99
CA PRO A 193 61.62 -10.64 15.45
C PRO A 193 61.95 -11.94 16.19
N CYS A 194 60.99 -12.50 16.91
CA CYS A 194 61.08 -13.82 17.55
C CYS A 194 59.70 -14.49 17.51
N GLY A 195 59.67 -15.83 17.38
CA GLY A 195 58.44 -16.61 17.45
C GLY A 195 57.76 -16.89 16.10
N LYS A 196 56.50 -17.34 16.19
CA LYS A 196 55.68 -17.75 15.03
C LYS A 196 55.25 -16.53 14.21
N LEU A 197 54.91 -16.75 12.94
CA LEU A 197 54.38 -15.68 12.08
C LEU A 197 53.10 -15.08 12.68
N LEU A 198 53.01 -13.75 12.70
CA LEU A 198 51.84 -13.01 13.19
C LEU A 198 50.68 -13.14 12.19
N PRO A 199 49.53 -13.73 12.57
CA PRO A 199 48.34 -13.74 11.72
C PRO A 199 47.60 -12.40 11.81
N LEU A 200 47.38 -11.75 10.67
CA LEU A 200 46.55 -10.55 10.52
C LEU A 200 45.36 -10.83 9.62
N ARG A 201 44.18 -10.35 10.02
CA ARG A 201 42.97 -10.32 9.17
C ARG A 201 42.57 -8.87 8.98
N LYS A 202 42.23 -8.49 7.75
CA LYS A 202 41.59 -7.20 7.48
C LYS A 202 40.19 -7.25 8.12
N GLY A 203 39.89 -6.32 9.03
CA GLY A 203 38.55 -6.22 9.62
C GLY A 203 37.50 -5.90 8.55
N PRO A 204 36.23 -6.29 8.75
CA PRO A 204 35.14 -5.86 7.88
C PRO A 204 35.03 -4.34 7.92
N SER A 205 34.82 -3.70 6.77
CA SER A 205 34.62 -2.25 6.72
C SER A 205 33.36 -1.86 7.50
N SER A 206 33.37 -0.68 8.12
CA SER A 206 32.24 -0.08 8.85
C SER A 206 30.92 -0.01 8.05
N ALA A 207 30.96 -0.22 6.73
CA ALA A 207 29.78 -0.37 5.89
C ALA A 207 28.98 -1.68 6.15
N GLN A 208 29.62 -2.75 6.65
CA GLN A 208 28.91 -4.00 6.96
C GLN A 208 28.11 -3.95 8.27
N GLN A 209 28.42 -3.02 9.18
CA GLN A 209 27.62 -2.78 10.39
C GLN A 209 26.28 -2.09 10.11
N LEU A 210 26.05 -1.59 8.89
CA LEU A 210 24.80 -0.92 8.50
C LEU A 210 23.69 -1.89 8.03
N PHE A 211 23.98 -3.18 7.84
CA PHE A 211 22.94 -4.17 7.56
C PHE A 211 22.28 -4.60 8.88
N LYS A 212 21.31 -3.78 9.30
CA LYS A 212 20.26 -4.13 10.26
C LYS A 212 19.64 -5.49 9.88
N GLU A 213 19.21 -6.20 10.92
CA GLU A 213 18.59 -7.53 10.94
C GLU A 213 17.87 -7.97 9.63
N PRO A 214 17.95 -9.27 9.27
CA PRO A 214 17.25 -9.80 8.10
C PRO A 214 15.75 -9.47 8.12
N LEU A 215 15.17 -9.25 6.94
CA LEU A 215 13.73 -9.11 6.76
C LEU A 215 13.04 -10.35 7.35
N THR A 216 12.15 -10.11 8.30
CA THR A 216 11.37 -11.16 8.96
C THR A 216 10.22 -11.62 8.08
N THR A 217 9.67 -12.80 8.38
CA THR A 217 8.44 -13.32 7.76
C THR A 217 7.29 -12.33 7.92
N GLN A 218 7.20 -11.63 9.06
CA GLN A 218 6.18 -10.59 9.25
C GLN A 218 6.36 -9.41 8.28
N ASN A 219 7.60 -8.95 8.05
CA ASN A 219 7.84 -7.91 7.05
C ASN A 219 7.46 -8.38 5.65
N MET A 220 7.77 -9.65 5.33
CA MET A 220 7.41 -10.24 4.04
C MET A 220 5.88 -10.40 3.87
N VAL A 221 5.14 -10.75 4.93
CA VAL A 221 3.66 -10.78 4.93
C VAL A 221 3.09 -9.38 4.72
N GLN A 222 3.65 -8.35 5.35
CA GLN A 222 3.22 -6.96 5.13
C GLN A 222 3.46 -6.52 3.68
N ILE A 223 4.62 -6.86 3.12
CA ILE A 223 4.93 -6.63 1.70
C ILE A 223 3.92 -7.33 0.80
N GLN A 224 3.59 -8.59 1.11
CA GLN A 224 2.59 -9.35 0.37
C GLN A 224 1.21 -8.66 0.40
N GLN A 225 0.77 -8.22 1.57
CA GLN A 225 -0.52 -7.57 1.76
C GLN A 225 -0.63 -6.24 1.00
N ASN A 226 0.49 -5.54 0.84
CA ASN A 226 0.57 -4.26 0.14
C ASN A 226 0.69 -4.42 -1.38
N ILE A 227 1.46 -5.41 -1.85
CA ILE A 227 1.77 -5.59 -3.28
C ILE A 227 0.82 -6.59 -3.96
N GLY A 228 0.16 -7.48 -3.21
CA GLY A 228 -0.76 -8.49 -3.74
C GLY A 228 -0.06 -9.68 -4.41
N LEU A 229 1.19 -9.97 -4.04
CA LEU A 229 1.92 -11.12 -4.57
C LEU A 229 1.32 -12.45 -4.07
N SER A 230 1.30 -13.47 -4.93
CA SER A 230 0.93 -14.83 -4.52
C SER A 230 1.94 -15.42 -3.53
N ASN A 231 1.56 -16.45 -2.77
CA ASN A 231 2.50 -17.14 -1.86
C ASN A 231 3.74 -17.65 -2.61
N ASN A 232 3.54 -18.17 -3.83
CA ASN A 232 4.65 -18.60 -4.70
C ASN A 232 5.48 -17.40 -5.18
N GLY A 233 4.83 -16.28 -5.51
CA GLY A 233 5.51 -15.02 -5.83
C GLY A 233 6.39 -14.53 -4.68
N MET A 234 5.89 -14.57 -3.44
CA MET A 234 6.64 -14.20 -2.23
C MET A 234 7.80 -15.16 -1.95
N ARG A 235 7.62 -16.46 -2.16
CA ARG A 235 8.73 -17.45 -2.06
C ARG A 235 9.82 -17.17 -3.08
N LYS A 236 9.45 -16.87 -4.33
CA LYS A 236 10.40 -16.50 -5.39
C LYS A 236 11.12 -15.19 -5.05
N LEU A 237 10.40 -14.18 -4.58
CA LEU A 237 10.97 -12.90 -4.13
C LEU A 237 11.98 -13.11 -3.01
N GLY A 238 11.62 -13.84 -1.96
CA GLY A 238 12.54 -14.12 -0.85
C GLY A 238 13.80 -14.87 -1.28
N SER A 239 13.65 -15.82 -2.22
CA SER A 239 14.80 -16.52 -2.82
C SER A 239 15.68 -15.58 -3.64
N ALA A 240 15.08 -14.72 -4.47
CA ALA A 240 15.81 -13.76 -5.31
C ALA A 240 16.59 -12.74 -4.47
N LEU A 241 15.97 -12.20 -3.40
CA LEU A 241 16.64 -11.27 -2.48
C LEU A 241 17.88 -11.91 -1.83
N ASN A 242 17.80 -13.19 -1.46
CA ASN A 242 18.92 -13.92 -0.89
C ASN A 242 19.99 -14.34 -1.93
N GLN A 243 19.65 -14.38 -3.23
CA GLN A 243 20.61 -14.67 -4.30
C GLN A 243 21.39 -13.44 -4.76
N ILE A 244 20.75 -12.27 -4.77
CA ILE A 244 21.33 -11.02 -5.28
C ILE A 244 22.32 -10.39 -4.27
N SER A 245 22.14 -10.67 -2.99
CA SER A 245 22.95 -10.09 -1.92
C SER A 245 24.00 -11.08 -1.40
N PRO A 246 25.25 -10.62 -1.17
CA PRO A 246 26.28 -11.43 -0.51
C PRO A 246 25.97 -11.69 0.97
N ILE A 247 25.00 -10.97 1.54
CA ILE A 247 24.48 -11.14 2.90
C ILE A 247 23.04 -11.63 2.80
N ARG A 248 22.66 -12.61 3.63
CA ARG A 248 21.29 -13.11 3.70
C ARG A 248 20.34 -11.98 4.13
N LEU A 249 19.49 -11.52 3.21
CA LEU A 249 18.56 -10.41 3.43
C LEU A 249 17.23 -10.85 4.04
N VAL A 250 16.81 -12.09 3.82
CA VAL A 250 15.56 -12.65 4.36
C VAL A 250 15.90 -13.73 5.37
N GLU A 251 15.15 -13.77 6.47
CA GLU A 251 15.45 -14.64 7.59
C GLU A 251 15.59 -16.14 7.23
N PRO A 252 16.35 -16.92 8.01
CA PRO A 252 16.45 -18.36 7.84
C PRO A 252 15.08 -19.06 7.93
N SER A 253 14.91 -20.13 7.16
CA SER A 253 13.68 -20.94 7.12
C SER A 253 12.41 -20.15 6.75
N PHE A 254 12.56 -18.99 6.08
CA PHE A 254 11.44 -18.16 5.60
C PHE A 254 10.36 -18.98 4.90
N GLN A 255 10.70 -19.93 4.03
CA GLN A 255 9.70 -20.71 3.31
C GLN A 255 8.77 -21.50 4.25
N GLN A 256 9.32 -22.07 5.33
CA GLN A 256 8.54 -22.80 6.33
C GLN A 256 7.75 -21.84 7.21
N LYS A 257 8.41 -20.80 7.74
CA LYS A 257 7.78 -19.79 8.60
C LYS A 257 6.66 -19.03 7.89
N PHE A 258 6.79 -18.78 6.59
CA PHE A 258 5.77 -18.11 5.78
C PHE A 258 4.58 -19.01 5.43
N ALA A 259 4.81 -20.32 5.34
CA ALA A 259 3.72 -21.29 5.13
C ALA A 259 2.88 -21.51 6.40
N GLN A 260 3.49 -21.47 7.58
CA GLN A 260 2.82 -21.73 8.86
C GLN A 260 1.56 -20.87 9.12
N PRO A 261 1.57 -19.53 8.94
CA PRO A 261 0.36 -18.72 9.10
C PRO A 261 -0.81 -19.15 8.22
N GLY A 262 -0.53 -19.58 6.97
CA GLY A 262 -1.56 -20.04 6.04
C GLY A 262 -2.15 -21.41 6.42
N GLN A 263 -1.45 -22.19 7.24
CA GLN A 263 -1.90 -23.50 7.71
C GLN A 263 -2.67 -23.44 9.03
N LYS A 264 -2.60 -22.33 9.78
CA LYS A 264 -3.25 -22.21 11.10
C LYS A 264 -4.75 -22.49 11.12
N LEU A 265 -5.42 -22.19 10.01
CA LEU A 265 -6.87 -22.40 9.90
C LEU A 265 -7.23 -23.71 9.20
N CYS A 266 -6.27 -24.43 8.61
CA CYS A 266 -6.56 -25.63 7.81
C CYS A 266 -7.31 -26.69 8.61
N ASP A 267 -6.96 -26.89 9.88
CA ASP A 267 -7.58 -27.90 10.74
C ASP A 267 -9.06 -27.60 11.05
N HIS A 268 -9.51 -26.35 10.84
CA HIS A 268 -10.90 -25.96 10.98
C HIS A 268 -11.74 -26.22 9.73
N PHE A 269 -11.11 -26.57 8.60
CA PHE A 269 -11.80 -26.87 7.35
C PHE A 269 -11.75 -28.36 7.05
N THR A 270 -12.81 -28.83 6.39
CA THR A 270 -12.91 -30.18 5.87
C THR A 270 -13.56 -30.14 4.49
N VAL A 271 -13.54 -31.28 3.81
CA VAL A 271 -14.20 -31.47 2.51
C VAL A 271 -15.27 -32.52 2.67
N SER A 272 -16.50 -32.16 2.31
CA SER A 272 -17.64 -33.07 2.30
C SER A 272 -18.27 -33.12 0.91
N SER A 273 -18.86 -34.27 0.60
CA SER A 273 -19.60 -34.49 -0.64
C SER A 273 -21.08 -34.24 -0.42
N ILE A 274 -21.71 -33.44 -1.28
CA ILE A 274 -23.17 -33.26 -1.30
C ILE A 274 -23.74 -33.77 -2.62
N THR A 275 -24.94 -34.35 -2.58
CA THR A 275 -25.68 -34.73 -3.78
C THR A 275 -26.53 -33.56 -4.26
N LEU A 276 -26.28 -33.09 -5.49
CA LEU A 276 -27.02 -31.98 -6.08
C LEU A 276 -28.45 -32.40 -6.43
N ALA A 277 -29.43 -31.59 -6.01
CA ALA A 277 -30.84 -31.92 -6.18
C ALA A 277 -31.33 -32.00 -7.64
N GLU A 278 -30.62 -31.38 -8.58
CA GLU A 278 -31.08 -31.22 -9.96
C GLU A 278 -30.75 -32.45 -10.83
N ASN A 279 -29.62 -33.10 -10.57
CA ASN A 279 -29.07 -34.13 -11.45
C ASN A 279 -28.42 -35.30 -10.68
N ASN A 280 -28.56 -35.32 -9.36
CA ASN A 280 -27.93 -36.29 -8.46
C ASN A 280 -26.40 -36.40 -8.61
N GLN A 281 -25.74 -35.40 -9.19
CA GLN A 281 -24.29 -35.36 -9.25
C GLN A 281 -23.70 -35.05 -7.88
N ILE A 282 -22.50 -35.57 -7.63
CA ILE A 282 -21.77 -35.31 -6.40
C ILE A 282 -20.95 -34.04 -6.58
N SER A 283 -21.16 -33.07 -5.68
CA SER A 283 -20.37 -31.84 -5.59
C SER A 283 -19.50 -31.87 -4.33
N GLN A 284 -18.26 -31.42 -4.46
CA GLN A 284 -17.35 -31.28 -3.32
C GLN A 284 -17.51 -29.88 -2.71
N VAL A 285 -17.73 -29.85 -1.41
CA VAL A 285 -17.85 -28.62 -0.63
C VAL A 285 -16.68 -28.56 0.33
N VAL A 286 -15.88 -27.50 0.23
CA VAL A 286 -14.90 -27.17 1.26
C VAL A 286 -15.61 -26.28 2.27
N HIS A 287 -15.66 -26.69 3.54
CA HIS A 287 -16.38 -25.94 4.57
C HIS A 287 -15.68 -25.99 5.91
N CYS A 288 -15.97 -25.03 6.77
CA CYS A 288 -15.58 -25.09 8.17
C CYS A 288 -16.36 -26.21 8.87
N GLN A 289 -15.69 -26.92 9.78
CA GLN A 289 -16.31 -28.00 10.55
C GLN A 289 -17.38 -27.47 11.51
N ASN A 290 -17.11 -26.34 12.16
CA ASN A 290 -18.07 -25.67 13.03
C ASN A 290 -17.82 -24.14 12.97
N LEU A 291 -18.83 -23.39 12.54
CA LEU A 291 -18.74 -21.93 12.39
C LEU A 291 -18.49 -21.22 13.72
N SER A 292 -19.06 -21.73 14.82
CA SER A 292 -18.92 -21.15 16.15
C SER A 292 -17.46 -21.15 16.63
N SER A 293 -16.80 -22.31 16.59
CA SER A 293 -15.39 -22.45 16.94
C SER A 293 -14.47 -21.57 16.07
N LEU A 294 -14.72 -21.54 14.76
CA LEU A 294 -13.93 -20.73 13.83
C LEU A 294 -14.13 -19.23 14.08
N SER A 295 -15.35 -18.83 14.43
CA SER A 295 -15.68 -17.46 14.83
C SER A 295 -14.88 -17.03 16.06
N ASP A 296 -14.79 -17.88 17.08
CA ASP A 296 -14.09 -17.56 18.34
C ASP A 296 -12.58 -17.42 18.12
N VAL A 297 -11.98 -18.33 17.33
CA VAL A 297 -10.57 -18.23 16.90
C VAL A 297 -10.33 -16.94 16.12
N PHE A 298 -11.25 -16.58 15.22
CA PHE A 298 -11.15 -15.36 14.43
C PHE A 298 -11.27 -14.10 15.31
N LEU A 299 -12.20 -14.05 16.26
CA LEU A 299 -12.36 -12.95 17.23
C LEU A 299 -11.10 -12.77 18.08
N ALA A 300 -10.59 -13.86 18.65
CA ALA A 300 -9.36 -13.86 19.43
C ALA A 300 -8.17 -13.35 18.61
N SER A 301 -8.05 -13.76 17.35
CA SER A 301 -6.98 -13.31 16.45
C SER A 301 -7.03 -11.82 16.14
N ARG A 302 -8.22 -11.22 16.19
CA ARG A 302 -8.48 -9.83 15.82
C ARG A 302 -8.47 -8.87 17.01
N LYS A 303 -8.36 -9.37 18.26
CA LYS A 303 -8.46 -8.59 19.51
C LYS A 303 -9.74 -7.73 19.56
N MET A 304 -10.86 -8.28 19.10
CA MET A 304 -12.14 -7.57 19.00
C MET A 304 -12.98 -7.75 20.28
N THR A 305 -13.76 -6.74 20.63
CA THR A 305 -14.72 -6.74 21.76
C THR A 305 -16.11 -7.22 21.33
N ASP A 306 -16.95 -7.62 22.29
CA ASP A 306 -18.28 -8.23 22.11
C ASP A 306 -19.35 -7.35 21.41
N SER A 307 -19.05 -6.09 21.08
CA SER A 307 -19.99 -5.14 20.46
C SER A 307 -20.06 -5.23 18.93
N ALA A 308 -19.86 -6.42 18.36
CA ALA A 308 -19.79 -6.62 16.90
C ALA A 308 -21.10 -7.18 16.32
N ILE A 309 -21.50 -6.65 15.15
CA ILE A 309 -22.52 -7.27 14.30
C ILE A 309 -21.88 -8.46 13.57
N LEU A 310 -22.51 -9.62 13.64
CA LEU A 310 -22.09 -10.81 12.89
C LEU A 310 -22.75 -10.79 11.53
N LYS A 311 -21.98 -10.83 10.46
CA LYS A 311 -22.48 -10.85 9.09
C LYS A 311 -22.15 -12.17 8.42
N LEU A 312 -23.18 -12.93 8.07
CA LEU A 312 -23.08 -14.08 7.18
C LEU A 312 -23.36 -13.63 5.74
N GLY A 313 -22.42 -13.82 4.83
CA GLY A 313 -22.58 -13.59 3.41
C GLY A 313 -22.84 -14.89 2.66
N ILE A 314 -23.75 -14.88 1.68
CA ILE A 314 -23.86 -15.97 0.70
C ILE A 314 -24.08 -15.37 -0.68
N ASP A 315 -23.30 -15.84 -1.65
CA ASP A 315 -23.33 -15.34 -3.03
C ASP A 315 -22.86 -16.42 -4.01
N GLY A 316 -23.57 -16.53 -5.14
CA GLY A 316 -23.22 -17.37 -6.26
C GLY A 316 -22.64 -16.55 -7.41
N GLY A 317 -21.41 -16.86 -7.82
CA GLY A 317 -20.76 -16.15 -8.91
C GLY A 317 -19.52 -16.87 -9.42
N GLU A 318 -19.22 -16.71 -10.72
CA GLU A 318 -18.02 -17.27 -11.36
C GLU A 318 -17.87 -18.78 -11.14
N SER A 319 -18.96 -19.54 -11.25
CA SER A 319 -19.01 -20.99 -11.03
C SER A 319 -18.80 -21.46 -9.60
N PHE A 320 -18.87 -20.58 -8.59
CA PHE A 320 -18.79 -20.97 -7.18
C PHE A 320 -19.93 -20.38 -6.37
N LEU A 321 -20.49 -21.20 -5.48
CA LEU A 321 -21.33 -20.75 -4.38
C LEU A 321 -20.44 -20.58 -3.15
N LYS A 322 -20.41 -19.37 -2.59
CA LYS A 322 -19.51 -18.97 -1.51
C LYS A 322 -20.34 -18.56 -0.30
N VAL A 323 -19.97 -19.07 0.87
CA VAL A 323 -20.48 -18.60 2.16
C VAL A 323 -19.33 -17.92 2.91
N SER A 324 -19.54 -16.68 3.31
CA SER A 324 -18.56 -15.88 4.04
C SER A 324 -19.09 -15.46 5.40
N PHE A 325 -18.18 -15.18 6.32
CA PHE A 325 -18.47 -14.74 7.66
C PHE A 325 -17.59 -13.54 8.02
N THR A 326 -18.16 -12.51 8.61
CA THR A 326 -17.47 -11.25 8.91
C THR A 326 -17.96 -10.67 10.22
N HIS A 327 -17.04 -10.13 11.00
CA HIS A 327 -17.36 -9.32 12.17
C HIS A 327 -17.31 -7.85 11.80
N ILE A 328 -18.43 -7.14 11.99
CA ILE A 328 -18.54 -5.71 11.75
C ILE A 328 -18.48 -5.00 13.09
N ILE A 329 -17.41 -4.24 13.30
CA ILE A 329 -17.32 -3.30 14.42
C ILE A 329 -18.26 -2.14 14.11
N VAL A 330 -19.18 -1.87 15.03
CA VAL A 330 -19.98 -0.66 15.02
C VAL A 330 -19.18 0.37 15.81
N ASP A 331 -18.44 1.24 15.10
CA ASP A 331 -17.76 2.36 15.76
C ASP A 331 -18.83 3.37 16.22
N GLU A 332 -18.94 3.57 17.54
CA GLU A 332 -19.71 4.67 18.12
C GLU A 332 -19.00 6.00 17.81
N GLY A 333 -19.30 6.58 16.65
CA GLY A 333 -18.97 7.95 16.31
C GLY A 333 -17.66 8.16 15.53
N GLU A 334 -17.69 7.92 14.22
CA GLU A 334 -16.76 8.63 13.33
C GLU A 334 -17.33 10.03 13.02
N THR A 335 -16.87 11.06 13.72
CA THR A 335 -17.00 12.44 13.24
C THR A 335 -16.30 12.57 11.90
N LEU A 336 -17.01 13.03 10.87
CA LEU A 336 -16.44 13.31 9.55
C LEU A 336 -15.21 14.24 9.69
N PRO A 337 -14.07 13.94 9.05
CA PRO A 337 -12.90 14.82 9.10
C PRO A 337 -13.20 16.10 8.32
N HIS A 338 -13.39 17.20 9.04
CA HIS A 338 -13.72 18.51 8.49
C HIS A 338 -12.51 19.27 7.95
N SER A 339 -11.27 18.77 8.11
CA SER A 339 -10.06 19.45 7.63
C SER A 339 -9.20 18.62 6.66
N PRO A 340 -8.52 19.27 5.69
CA PRO A 340 -7.55 18.61 4.80
C PRO A 340 -6.42 17.90 5.55
N LEU A 341 -6.02 18.43 6.72
CA LEU A 341 -4.96 17.89 7.55
C LEU A 341 -5.36 16.54 8.19
N GLN A 342 -6.62 16.39 8.58
CA GLN A 342 -7.15 15.13 9.13
C GLN A 342 -7.25 14.03 8.06
N LYS A 343 -7.50 14.37 6.79
CA LYS A 343 -7.46 13.41 5.67
C LYS A 343 -6.05 12.86 5.46
N THR A 344 -5.03 13.70 5.58
CA THR A 344 -3.62 13.28 5.45
C THR A 344 -3.18 12.41 6.64
N ILE A 345 -3.61 12.73 7.86
CA ILE A 345 -3.32 11.92 9.05
C ILE A 345 -3.99 10.54 8.97
N LYS A 346 -5.23 10.44 8.46
CA LYS A 346 -5.93 9.14 8.25
C LYS A 346 -5.27 8.30 7.13
N LEU A 347 -4.58 8.92 6.18
CA LEU A 347 -3.77 8.23 5.17
C LEU A 347 -2.47 7.64 5.75
N MET A 348 -1.95 8.22 6.85
CA MET A 348 -0.69 7.81 7.48
C MET A 348 -0.88 6.88 8.70
N SER A 349 -2.09 6.75 9.24
CA SER A 349 -2.42 5.72 10.22
C SER A 349 -2.41 4.32 9.59
N PRO A 350 -1.95 3.26 10.27
CA PRO A 350 -2.08 1.89 9.79
C PRO A 350 -3.55 1.64 9.49
N GLN A 351 -3.88 1.47 8.20
CA GLN A 351 -5.26 1.43 7.74
C GLN A 351 -6.06 0.41 8.55
N THR A 352 -7.01 0.88 9.35
CA THR A 352 -8.15 0.06 9.74
C THR A 352 -8.91 -0.21 8.44
N THR A 353 -8.62 -1.35 7.82
CA THR A 353 -9.35 -1.84 6.67
C THR A 353 -10.84 -1.76 6.97
N LYS A 354 -11.64 -1.14 6.08
CA LYS A 354 -13.09 -1.04 6.25
C LYS A 354 -13.65 -2.41 6.68
N SER A 355 -14.45 -2.45 7.74
CA SER A 355 -15.00 -3.70 8.31
C SER A 355 -15.78 -4.54 7.28
N THR A 356 -16.33 -3.91 6.24
CA THR A 356 -17.05 -4.56 5.14
C THR A 356 -16.17 -4.95 3.94
N SER A 357 -14.86 -4.70 3.98
CA SER A 357 -13.93 -5.03 2.90
C SER A 357 -13.82 -6.54 2.70
N VAL A 358 -13.64 -7.00 1.46
CA VAL A 358 -13.31 -8.39 1.12
C VAL A 358 -12.11 -8.90 1.93
N LYS A 359 -11.15 -8.02 2.27
CA LYS A 359 -9.99 -8.37 3.11
C LYS A 359 -10.34 -8.70 4.57
N GLN A 360 -11.58 -8.43 4.99
CA GLN A 360 -12.09 -8.73 6.33
C GLN A 360 -13.03 -9.93 6.35
N GLN A 361 -13.46 -10.39 5.17
CA GLN A 361 -14.36 -11.54 5.04
C GLN A 361 -13.57 -12.83 5.18
N LEU A 362 -14.08 -13.73 6.02
CA LEU A 362 -13.60 -15.10 6.12
C LEU A 362 -14.48 -15.99 5.26
N LEU A 363 -13.90 -16.75 4.33
CA LEU A 363 -14.64 -17.76 3.59
C LEU A 363 -14.86 -18.97 4.49
N VAL A 364 -16.12 -19.36 4.72
CA VAL A 364 -16.49 -20.47 5.62
C VAL A 364 -17.02 -21.67 4.88
N ALA A 365 -17.54 -21.50 3.66
CA ALA A 365 -17.77 -22.60 2.73
C ALA A 365 -17.63 -22.16 1.28
N ILE A 366 -17.23 -23.09 0.42
CA ILE A 366 -17.18 -22.91 -1.02
C ILE A 366 -17.54 -24.22 -1.73
N ALA A 367 -18.45 -24.12 -2.69
CA ALA A 367 -18.89 -25.24 -3.51
C ALA A 367 -18.79 -24.86 -4.99
N GLN A 368 -18.13 -25.70 -5.79
CA GLN A 368 -17.97 -25.45 -7.22
C GLN A 368 -19.19 -25.94 -7.99
N ASN A 369 -19.58 -25.20 -9.04
CA ASN A 369 -20.67 -25.52 -9.97
C ASN A 369 -21.97 -25.94 -9.27
N THR A 370 -22.23 -25.40 -8.08
CA THR A 370 -23.35 -25.80 -7.25
C THR A 370 -24.50 -24.82 -7.47
N PRO A 371 -25.64 -25.27 -8.05
CA PRO A 371 -26.78 -24.40 -8.30
C PRO A 371 -27.38 -23.85 -7.00
N GLU A 372 -27.80 -22.59 -7.05
CA GLU A 372 -28.50 -21.93 -5.96
C GLU A 372 -29.98 -22.31 -5.93
N ASN A 373 -30.28 -23.38 -5.21
CA ASN A 373 -31.63 -23.81 -4.89
C ASN A 373 -31.72 -24.18 -3.40
N TYR A 374 -32.95 -24.34 -2.91
CA TYR A 374 -33.21 -24.60 -1.50
C TYR A 374 -32.45 -25.80 -0.94
N HIS A 375 -32.46 -26.94 -1.64
CA HIS A 375 -31.84 -28.16 -1.16
C HIS A 375 -30.31 -28.07 -1.08
N ASN A 376 -29.68 -27.48 -2.10
CA ASN A 376 -28.23 -27.33 -2.14
C ASN A 376 -27.74 -26.33 -1.08
N VAL A 377 -28.43 -25.19 -0.92
CA VAL A 377 -28.09 -24.20 0.12
C VAL A 377 -28.31 -24.80 1.51
N LYS A 378 -29.39 -25.57 1.72
CA LYS A 378 -29.63 -26.29 2.96
C LYS A 378 -28.48 -27.23 3.29
N ALA A 379 -28.04 -28.06 2.34
CA ALA A 379 -26.95 -29.00 2.56
C ALA A 379 -25.66 -28.29 3.00
N ILE A 380 -25.34 -27.14 2.41
CA ILE A 380 -24.17 -26.34 2.80
C ILE A 380 -24.35 -25.72 4.19
N PHE A 381 -25.55 -25.24 4.52
CA PHE A 381 -25.85 -24.66 5.83
C PHE A 381 -25.78 -25.70 6.96
N ASP A 382 -26.30 -26.90 6.70
CA ASP A 382 -26.21 -28.03 7.63
C ASP A 382 -24.75 -28.44 7.88
N LEU A 383 -23.91 -28.48 6.83
CA LEU A 383 -22.49 -28.78 6.94
C LEU A 383 -21.70 -27.74 7.75
N THR A 384 -22.14 -26.48 7.74
CA THR A 384 -21.46 -25.37 8.43
C THR A 384 -22.05 -25.07 9.81
N GLN A 385 -23.16 -25.72 10.18
CA GLN A 385 -23.87 -25.53 11.45
C GLN A 385 -24.25 -24.06 11.71
N VAL A 386 -24.65 -23.34 10.67
CA VAL A 386 -25.02 -21.91 10.73
C VAL A 386 -26.16 -21.66 11.73
N GLN A 387 -27.04 -22.65 11.92
CA GLN A 387 -28.22 -22.56 12.78
C GLN A 387 -27.86 -22.24 14.23
N GLU A 388 -26.71 -22.71 14.73
CA GLU A 388 -26.25 -22.42 16.10
C GLU A 388 -26.07 -20.92 16.37
N LYS A 389 -25.71 -20.15 15.34
CA LYS A 389 -25.53 -18.69 15.44
C LYS A 389 -26.82 -17.91 15.21
N CYS A 390 -27.88 -18.51 14.68
CA CYS A 390 -29.15 -17.83 14.42
C CYS A 390 -29.87 -17.38 15.69
N GLN A 391 -29.55 -17.98 16.84
CA GLN A 391 -30.08 -17.56 18.14
C GLN A 391 -29.46 -16.25 18.65
N MET A 392 -28.38 -15.78 18.03
CA MET A 392 -27.77 -14.49 18.39
C MET A 392 -28.51 -13.33 17.71
N ASP A 393 -28.93 -12.35 18.52
CA ASP A 393 -29.60 -11.15 18.03
C ASP A 393 -28.73 -10.33 17.05
N SER A 394 -27.42 -10.37 17.21
CA SER A 394 -26.44 -9.62 16.41
C SER A 394 -26.14 -10.22 15.03
N LEU A 395 -26.67 -11.40 14.69
CA LEU A 395 -26.48 -12.01 13.38
C LEU A 395 -27.40 -11.39 12.32
N VAL A 396 -26.77 -10.94 11.24
CA VAL A 396 -27.40 -10.49 9.99
C VAL A 396 -26.88 -11.31 8.81
N ILE A 397 -27.74 -11.49 7.80
CA ILE A 397 -27.43 -12.23 6.58
C ILE A 397 -27.48 -11.28 5.40
N SER A 398 -26.43 -11.30 4.60
CA SER A 398 -26.29 -10.53 3.37
C SER A 398 -26.19 -11.47 2.20
N CYS A 399 -27.18 -11.42 1.33
CA CYS A 399 -27.26 -12.24 0.14
C CYS A 399 -27.81 -11.41 -1.02
N ASP A 400 -28.13 -12.02 -2.15
CA ASP A 400 -28.94 -11.39 -3.18
C ASP A 400 -30.45 -11.63 -2.94
N LEU A 401 -31.30 -11.06 -3.80
CA LEU A 401 -32.76 -11.17 -3.67
C LEU A 401 -33.24 -12.61 -3.82
N LYS A 402 -32.61 -13.39 -4.70
CA LYS A 402 -33.00 -14.78 -4.97
C LYS A 402 -32.70 -15.66 -3.74
N LEU A 403 -31.50 -15.56 -3.21
CA LEU A 403 -31.07 -16.24 -1.99
C LEU A 403 -31.92 -15.81 -0.79
N ALA A 404 -32.33 -14.55 -0.68
CA ALA A 404 -33.24 -14.12 0.39
C ALA A 404 -34.56 -14.92 0.37
N ASN A 405 -35.15 -15.15 -0.80
CA ASN A 405 -36.36 -15.97 -0.92
C ASN A 405 -36.06 -17.46 -0.61
N ILE A 406 -34.93 -17.99 -1.09
CA ILE A 406 -34.50 -19.36 -0.79
C ILE A 406 -34.33 -19.57 0.72
N LEU A 407 -33.61 -18.67 1.40
CA LEU A 407 -33.39 -18.73 2.85
C LEU A 407 -34.70 -18.65 3.64
N CYS A 408 -35.69 -17.92 3.13
CA CYS A 408 -37.01 -17.81 3.73
C CYS A 408 -37.98 -18.92 3.29
N GLY A 409 -37.58 -19.85 2.40
CA GLY A 409 -38.46 -20.89 1.88
C GLY A 409 -39.62 -20.36 1.00
N ILE A 410 -39.46 -19.17 0.42
CA ILE A 410 -40.45 -18.50 -0.42
C ILE A 410 -40.13 -18.78 -1.90
N GLN A 411 -41.15 -18.92 -2.75
CA GLN A 411 -40.97 -19.06 -4.19
C GLN A 411 -40.32 -17.81 -4.83
N SER A 412 -40.00 -17.92 -6.12
CA SER A 412 -39.33 -16.88 -6.89
C SER A 412 -40.05 -15.53 -6.89
N HIS A 413 -39.32 -14.48 -7.28
CA HIS A 413 -39.82 -13.10 -7.43
C HIS A 413 -40.91 -12.93 -8.50
N SER A 414 -41.21 -13.96 -9.29
CA SER A 414 -42.34 -13.98 -10.22
C SER A 414 -43.65 -14.46 -9.60
N SER A 415 -43.62 -14.93 -8.35
CA SER A 415 -44.78 -15.44 -7.63
C SER A 415 -45.79 -14.36 -7.23
N LYS A 416 -46.94 -14.79 -6.70
CA LYS A 416 -48.03 -13.88 -6.27
C LYS A 416 -47.63 -13.02 -5.07
N HIS A 417 -46.83 -13.56 -4.15
CA HIS A 417 -46.34 -12.87 -2.96
C HIS A 417 -44.80 -12.87 -2.96
N PRO A 418 -44.17 -12.05 -3.83
CA PRO A 418 -42.74 -12.19 -4.15
C PRO A 418 -41.78 -11.63 -3.10
N CYS A 419 -42.26 -10.72 -2.23
CA CYS A 419 -41.41 -10.02 -1.27
C CYS A 419 -41.08 -10.90 -0.06
N CYS A 420 -39.79 -11.03 0.26
CA CYS A 420 -39.32 -11.71 1.46
C CYS A 420 -39.57 -10.91 2.74
N TRP A 421 -39.70 -9.58 2.66
CA TRP A 421 -39.88 -8.73 3.84
C TRP A 421 -41.33 -8.47 4.22
N CYS A 422 -42.29 -8.61 3.31
CA CYS A 422 -43.70 -8.37 3.59
C CYS A 422 -44.65 -9.25 2.78
N TYR A 423 -45.93 -9.27 3.16
CA TYR A 423 -46.99 -10.08 2.52
C TYR A 423 -47.67 -9.42 1.31
N VAL A 424 -47.03 -8.42 0.69
CA VAL A 424 -47.62 -7.72 -0.46
C VAL A 424 -47.89 -8.69 -1.62
N SER A 425 -48.99 -8.44 -2.32
CA SER A 425 -49.35 -9.16 -3.56
C SER A 425 -48.71 -8.48 -4.76
N SER A 426 -48.29 -9.25 -5.76
CA SER A 426 -47.74 -8.74 -7.03
C SER A 426 -48.73 -7.84 -7.80
N LEU A 427 -50.02 -7.90 -7.49
CA LEU A 427 -51.03 -6.97 -8.03
C LEU A 427 -51.13 -5.64 -7.27
N ASN A 428 -50.62 -5.59 -6.03
CA ASN A 428 -50.79 -4.46 -5.10
C ASN A 428 -49.45 -3.89 -4.64
N LEU A 429 -48.43 -4.00 -5.47
CA LEU A 429 -47.05 -3.58 -5.17
C LEU A 429 -46.89 -2.07 -4.91
N GLN A 430 -47.91 -1.26 -5.22
CA GLN A 430 -48.04 0.15 -4.84
C GLN A 430 -48.20 0.37 -3.33
N ASN A 431 -48.51 -0.70 -2.59
CA ASN A 431 -48.69 -0.68 -1.14
C ASN A 431 -47.65 -1.57 -0.47
N CYS A 432 -47.26 -1.22 0.76
CA CYS A 432 -46.48 -2.12 1.60
C CYS A 432 -47.41 -3.16 2.24
N GLY A 433 -46.99 -4.42 2.21
CA GLY A 433 -47.66 -5.48 2.97
C GLY A 433 -47.30 -5.41 4.45
N SER A 434 -48.01 -6.18 5.28
CA SER A 434 -47.57 -6.45 6.64
C SER A 434 -46.20 -7.12 6.63
N PRO A 435 -45.28 -6.73 7.53
CA PRO A 435 -43.95 -7.32 7.58
C PRO A 435 -44.00 -8.82 7.92
N ARG A 436 -43.05 -9.59 7.36
CA ARG A 436 -42.88 -11.03 7.66
C ARG A 436 -42.04 -11.23 8.92
N THR A 437 -42.45 -12.19 9.73
CA THR A 437 -41.62 -12.78 10.80
C THR A 437 -41.29 -14.23 10.46
N PHE A 438 -40.22 -14.77 11.06
CA PHE A 438 -39.85 -16.17 10.83
C PHE A 438 -40.92 -17.15 11.34
N GLY A 439 -41.60 -16.82 12.45
CA GLY A 439 -42.67 -17.66 13.00
C GLY A 439 -43.88 -17.73 12.07
N GLU A 440 -44.27 -16.61 11.46
CA GLU A 440 -45.37 -16.61 10.50
C GLU A 440 -45.00 -17.38 9.23
N ILE A 441 -43.74 -17.32 8.77
CA ILE A 441 -43.29 -18.14 7.63
C ILE A 441 -43.38 -19.63 7.95
N ARG A 442 -42.89 -20.05 9.13
CA ARG A 442 -43.02 -21.46 9.59
C ARG A 442 -44.48 -21.90 9.66
N ARG A 443 -45.36 -21.05 10.17
CA ARG A 443 -46.81 -21.29 10.24
C ARG A 443 -47.43 -21.49 8.85
N GLN A 444 -47.12 -20.60 7.90
CA GLN A 444 -47.61 -20.70 6.51
C GLN A 444 -47.13 -21.98 5.82
N HIS A 445 -45.87 -22.38 6.06
CA HIS A 445 -45.36 -23.66 5.56
C HIS A 445 -46.12 -24.85 6.16
N PHE A 446 -46.37 -24.84 7.47
CA PHE A 446 -47.15 -25.88 8.14
C PHE A 446 -48.56 -26.00 7.54
N GLU A 447 -49.25 -24.88 7.31
CA GLU A 447 -50.56 -24.85 6.64
C GLU A 447 -50.49 -25.38 5.20
N PHE A 448 -49.44 -25.03 4.45
CA PHE A 448 -49.22 -25.52 3.09
C PHE A 448 -49.07 -27.04 3.04
N ILE A 449 -48.29 -27.63 3.94
CA ILE A 449 -48.11 -29.09 4.02
C ILE A 449 -49.41 -29.77 4.46
N ASN A 450 -50.12 -29.23 5.45
CA ASN A 450 -51.41 -29.78 5.90
C ASN A 450 -52.49 -29.71 4.81
N ALA A 451 -52.41 -28.75 3.90
CA ALA A 451 -53.28 -28.64 2.73
C ALA A 451 -52.86 -29.55 1.56
N GLY A 452 -51.86 -30.43 1.76
CA GLY A 452 -51.40 -31.42 0.79
C GLY A 452 -50.17 -31.01 -0.03
N GLY A 453 -49.56 -29.84 0.23
CA GLY A 453 -48.28 -29.46 -0.38
C GLY A 453 -48.32 -29.20 -1.89
N ASP A 454 -49.49 -28.92 -2.48
CA ASP A 454 -49.59 -28.64 -3.92
C ASP A 454 -49.04 -27.23 -4.25
N THR A 455 -47.87 -27.18 -4.87
CA THR A 455 -47.19 -25.93 -5.25
C THR A 455 -48.03 -25.00 -6.12
N ARG A 456 -49.05 -25.51 -6.84
CA ARG A 456 -49.99 -24.69 -7.63
C ARG A 456 -50.92 -23.85 -6.76
N LYS A 457 -51.17 -24.30 -5.52
CA LYS A 457 -51.98 -23.61 -4.50
C LYS A 457 -51.14 -22.79 -3.52
N SER A 458 -49.82 -22.82 -3.63
CA SER A 458 -48.88 -22.07 -2.76
C SER A 458 -49.20 -20.58 -2.59
N LYS A 459 -49.87 -19.94 -3.57
CA LYS A 459 -50.34 -18.54 -3.47
C LYS A 459 -51.26 -18.30 -2.26
N GLU A 460 -52.04 -19.29 -1.85
CA GLU A 460 -52.94 -19.22 -0.68
C GLU A 460 -52.14 -19.14 0.63
N PHE A 461 -50.95 -19.77 0.64
CA PHE A 461 -49.99 -19.83 1.75
C PHE A 461 -48.84 -18.84 1.56
N LYS A 462 -49.13 -17.69 0.94
CA LYS A 462 -48.16 -16.58 0.75
C LYS A 462 -46.88 -16.99 0.01
N ASN A 463 -47.01 -17.98 -0.87
CA ASN A 463 -45.93 -18.59 -1.66
C ASN A 463 -44.79 -19.18 -0.82
N VAL A 464 -45.06 -19.54 0.44
CA VAL A 464 -44.14 -20.30 1.29
C VAL A 464 -44.30 -21.78 0.96
N ILE A 465 -43.21 -22.42 0.51
CA ILE A 465 -43.21 -23.84 0.12
C ILE A 465 -42.16 -24.67 0.87
N HIS A 466 -41.28 -24.00 1.61
CA HIS A 466 -40.30 -24.63 2.49
C HIS A 466 -40.22 -23.91 3.84
N VAL A 467 -39.70 -24.59 4.85
CA VAL A 467 -39.30 -23.97 6.12
C VAL A 467 -38.11 -23.02 5.86
N PRO A 468 -37.96 -21.91 6.59
CA PRO A 468 -36.73 -21.11 6.53
C PRO A 468 -35.48 -21.97 6.81
N LEU A 469 -34.40 -21.72 6.07
CA LEU A 469 -33.10 -22.40 6.29
C LEU A 469 -32.35 -21.89 7.53
N VAL A 470 -32.87 -20.84 8.14
CA VAL A 470 -32.27 -20.12 9.27
C VAL A 470 -33.20 -20.20 10.46
N ASP A 471 -32.63 -20.52 11.63
CA ASP A 471 -33.42 -20.77 12.84
C ASP A 471 -33.49 -19.53 13.74
N PHE A 472 -33.88 -18.39 13.16
CA PHE A 472 -34.10 -17.18 13.94
C PHE A 472 -35.38 -17.30 14.79
N PRO A 473 -35.49 -16.58 15.93
CA PRO A 473 -36.69 -16.58 16.76
C PRO A 473 -37.97 -16.18 16.01
N ASP A 474 -39.10 -16.76 16.40
CA ASP A 474 -40.41 -16.55 15.73
C ASP A 474 -40.82 -15.07 15.60
N HIS A 475 -40.48 -14.26 16.59
CA HIS A 475 -40.83 -12.84 16.64
C HIS A 475 -39.89 -11.96 15.81
N LYS A 476 -38.70 -12.46 15.42
CA LYS A 476 -37.70 -11.69 14.66
C LYS A 476 -38.24 -11.40 13.26
N LEU A 477 -38.09 -10.15 12.84
CA LEU A 477 -38.51 -9.73 11.51
C LEU A 477 -37.50 -10.19 10.46
N VAL A 478 -37.99 -10.61 9.30
CA VAL A 478 -37.09 -10.95 8.18
C VAL A 478 -36.23 -9.75 7.80
N LEU A 479 -36.77 -8.53 7.88
CA LEU A 479 -36.04 -7.30 7.60
C LEU A 479 -34.88 -7.02 8.57
N GLU A 480 -34.98 -7.47 9.82
CA GLU A 480 -33.92 -7.33 10.83
C GLU A 480 -32.80 -8.35 10.61
N ALA A 481 -33.16 -9.57 10.19
CA ALA A 481 -32.20 -10.64 9.92
C ALA A 481 -31.54 -10.52 8.54
N ILE A 482 -32.30 -10.12 7.52
CA ILE A 482 -31.87 -9.98 6.13
C ILE A 482 -32.15 -8.53 5.70
N PRO A 483 -31.23 -7.59 5.98
CA PRO A 483 -31.41 -6.19 5.62
C PRO A 483 -31.50 -6.00 4.09
N PRO A 484 -32.10 -4.90 3.61
CA PRO A 484 -32.21 -4.62 2.19
C PRO A 484 -30.84 -4.51 1.51
N MET A 485 -30.73 -5.10 0.32
CA MET A 485 -29.47 -5.21 -0.41
C MET A 485 -29.24 -3.97 -1.27
N GLU A 486 -28.46 -3.02 -0.76
CA GLU A 486 -28.16 -1.74 -1.42
C GLU A 486 -27.76 -1.91 -2.89
N LEU A 487 -26.80 -2.81 -3.16
CA LEU A 487 -26.31 -3.05 -4.51
C LEU A 487 -27.44 -3.51 -5.45
N HIS A 488 -28.22 -4.51 -5.05
CA HIS A 488 -29.28 -5.07 -5.89
C HIS A 488 -30.46 -4.09 -6.06
N LEU A 489 -30.76 -3.28 -5.05
CA LEU A 489 -31.76 -2.21 -5.17
C LEU A 489 -31.29 -1.12 -6.14
N LEU A 490 -30.03 -0.68 -6.03
CA LEU A 490 -29.43 0.29 -6.95
C LEU A 490 -29.47 -0.21 -8.39
N LEU A 491 -28.96 -1.43 -8.61
CA LEU A 491 -28.92 -2.07 -9.92
C LEU A 491 -30.34 -2.22 -10.48
N GLY A 492 -31.28 -2.71 -9.67
CA GLY A 492 -32.65 -2.95 -10.08
C GLY A 492 -33.38 -1.68 -10.51
N VAL A 493 -33.39 -0.64 -9.69
CA VAL A 493 -34.08 0.63 -10.00
C VAL A 493 -33.46 1.29 -11.23
N VAL A 494 -32.14 1.52 -11.22
CA VAL A 494 -31.49 2.36 -12.24
C VAL A 494 -31.55 1.67 -13.61
N ASN A 495 -31.22 0.38 -13.69
CA ASN A 495 -31.28 -0.34 -14.97
C ASN A 495 -32.73 -0.46 -15.48
N HIS A 496 -33.72 -0.64 -14.60
CA HIS A 496 -35.12 -0.70 -15.01
C HIS A 496 -35.62 0.64 -15.57
N LEU A 497 -35.32 1.75 -14.89
CA LEU A 497 -35.71 3.09 -15.35
C LEU A 497 -35.01 3.44 -16.66
N TYR A 498 -33.71 3.19 -16.76
CA TYR A 498 -32.97 3.42 -18.01
C TYR A 498 -33.53 2.60 -19.17
N LYS A 499 -33.78 1.30 -18.96
CA LYS A 499 -34.31 0.43 -20.03
C LYS A 499 -35.68 0.88 -20.52
N ASN A 500 -36.57 1.32 -19.63
CA ASN A 500 -37.87 1.84 -20.05
C ASN A 500 -37.75 3.23 -20.69
N LEU A 501 -36.84 4.08 -20.21
CA LEU A 501 -36.55 5.36 -20.84
C LEU A 501 -36.08 5.16 -22.29
N CYS A 502 -35.16 4.22 -22.54
CA CYS A 502 -34.70 3.88 -23.89
C CYS A 502 -35.81 3.37 -24.82
N LYS A 503 -36.81 2.66 -24.28
CA LYS A 503 -37.96 2.18 -25.09
C LYS A 503 -38.83 3.34 -25.59
N ILE A 504 -39.04 4.35 -24.75
CA ILE A 504 -39.91 5.48 -25.08
C ILE A 504 -39.10 6.55 -25.83
N TRP A 505 -37.80 6.66 -25.55
CA TRP A 505 -36.88 7.57 -26.22
C TRP A 505 -35.49 6.93 -26.42
N PRO A 506 -35.20 6.40 -27.62
CA PRO A 506 -33.90 5.80 -27.95
C PRO A 506 -32.71 6.78 -27.79
N GLY A 507 -32.96 8.09 -27.86
CA GLY A 507 -31.93 9.12 -27.64
C GLY A 507 -31.31 9.11 -26.24
N ALA A 508 -31.92 8.40 -25.28
CA ALA A 508 -31.41 8.20 -23.93
C ALA A 508 -30.03 7.52 -23.89
N GLU A 509 -29.64 6.78 -24.93
CA GLU A 509 -28.31 6.14 -25.03
C GLU A 509 -27.15 7.16 -25.03
N LYS A 510 -27.43 8.42 -25.44
CA LYS A 510 -26.45 9.51 -25.39
C LYS A 510 -26.08 9.90 -23.95
N TRP A 511 -26.93 9.63 -22.97
CA TRP A 511 -26.68 9.99 -21.58
C TRP A 511 -25.53 9.18 -20.96
N PRO A 512 -25.54 7.83 -20.94
CA PRO A 512 -24.38 7.05 -20.51
C PRO A 512 -23.10 7.39 -21.30
N ALA A 513 -23.23 7.60 -22.62
CA ALA A 513 -22.10 7.99 -23.47
C ALA A 513 -21.47 9.33 -23.04
N SER A 514 -22.27 10.33 -22.68
CA SER A 514 -21.79 11.63 -22.18
C SER A 514 -21.03 11.54 -20.85
N LEU A 515 -21.20 10.44 -20.12
CA LEU A 515 -20.52 10.14 -18.86
C LEU A 515 -19.34 9.16 -19.04
N HIS A 516 -18.98 8.82 -20.29
CA HIS A 516 -17.96 7.83 -20.63
C HIS A 516 -18.23 6.47 -19.98
N ILE A 517 -19.50 6.08 -19.90
CA ILE A 517 -19.92 4.79 -19.38
C ILE A 517 -20.11 3.84 -20.56
N PRO A 518 -19.22 2.84 -20.75
CA PRO A 518 -19.43 1.82 -21.77
C PRO A 518 -20.58 0.90 -21.35
N ILE A 519 -21.50 0.61 -22.27
CA ILE A 519 -22.50 -0.43 -22.07
C ILE A 519 -21.75 -1.77 -22.09
N GLN A 520 -21.76 -2.48 -20.96
CA GLN A 520 -21.07 -3.77 -20.88
C GLN A 520 -21.83 -4.81 -21.69
N PRO A 521 -21.15 -5.61 -22.55
CA PRO A 521 -21.81 -6.69 -23.29
C PRO A 521 -22.27 -7.83 -22.38
N TYR A 522 -21.69 -7.95 -21.18
CA TYR A 522 -22.04 -8.95 -20.17
C TYR A 522 -23.37 -8.60 -19.47
N HIS A 523 -24.22 -9.59 -19.19
CA HIS A 523 -25.57 -9.44 -18.61
C HIS A 523 -26.60 -8.62 -19.42
N GLY A 524 -26.49 -8.59 -20.74
CA GLY A 524 -27.55 -8.04 -21.61
C GLY A 524 -27.64 -6.51 -21.62
N GLY A 525 -26.50 -5.81 -21.46
CA GLY A 525 -26.43 -4.35 -21.56
C GLY A 525 -26.78 -3.61 -20.27
N HIS A 526 -26.52 -4.20 -19.10
CA HIS A 526 -26.78 -3.59 -17.79
C HIS A 526 -25.56 -2.84 -17.25
N PHE A 527 -25.81 -1.79 -16.46
CA PHE A 527 -24.77 -1.07 -15.72
C PHE A 527 -24.43 -1.80 -14.41
N ASN A 528 -23.15 -1.81 -14.05
CA ASN A 528 -22.70 -2.24 -12.73
C ASN A 528 -22.97 -1.15 -11.66
N GLY A 529 -22.73 -1.46 -10.38
CA GLY A 529 -23.07 -0.55 -9.28
C GLY A 529 -22.35 0.82 -9.34
N ASN A 530 -21.09 0.84 -9.75
CA ASN A 530 -20.34 2.10 -9.88
C ASN A 530 -20.90 2.96 -11.01
N ASP A 531 -21.26 2.34 -12.12
CA ASP A 531 -21.82 3.04 -13.28
C ASP A 531 -23.26 3.52 -12.99
N CYS A 532 -24.08 2.74 -12.28
CA CYS A 532 -25.37 3.21 -11.75
C CYS A 532 -25.20 4.47 -10.86
N MET A 533 -24.19 4.49 -9.98
CA MET A 533 -23.92 5.68 -9.17
C MET A 533 -23.45 6.88 -10.00
N LYS A 534 -22.63 6.66 -11.03
CA LYS A 534 -22.22 7.74 -11.95
C LYS A 534 -23.44 8.31 -12.68
N LEU A 535 -24.36 7.47 -13.14
CA LEU A 535 -25.61 7.89 -13.76
C LEU A 535 -26.44 8.75 -12.81
N LEU A 536 -26.72 8.28 -11.59
CA LEU A 536 -27.47 9.07 -10.60
C LEU A 536 -26.78 10.40 -10.24
N ARG A 537 -25.45 10.45 -10.26
CA ARG A 537 -24.71 11.70 -10.03
C ARG A 537 -24.81 12.66 -11.23
N GLY A 538 -24.80 12.14 -12.45
CA GLY A 538 -24.84 12.90 -13.71
C GLY A 538 -26.24 13.11 -14.30
N LEU A 539 -27.27 13.35 -13.47
CA LEU A 539 -28.64 13.62 -13.95
C LEU A 539 -28.77 14.97 -14.66
N ASP A 540 -27.86 15.92 -14.41
CA ASP A 540 -27.72 17.17 -15.16
C ASP A 540 -27.44 16.92 -16.64
N LYS A 541 -26.65 15.90 -16.96
CA LYS A 541 -26.38 15.50 -18.34
C LYS A 541 -27.62 14.91 -19.00
N LEU A 542 -28.41 14.13 -18.27
CA LEU A 542 -29.69 13.64 -18.78
C LEU A 542 -30.62 14.82 -19.11
N GLN A 543 -30.75 15.80 -18.20
CA GLN A 543 -31.54 17.01 -18.41
C GLN A 543 -31.14 17.78 -19.67
N LEU A 544 -29.84 17.89 -19.92
CA LEU A 544 -29.32 18.58 -21.09
C LEU A 544 -29.70 17.82 -22.36
N VAL A 545 -29.49 16.50 -22.41
CA VAL A 545 -29.83 15.68 -23.59
C VAL A 545 -31.35 15.66 -23.85
N THR A 546 -32.20 15.70 -22.81
CA THR A 546 -33.67 15.74 -22.96
C THR A 546 -34.18 17.13 -23.34
N GLY A 547 -33.59 18.20 -22.78
CA GLY A 547 -33.96 19.60 -23.04
C GLY A 547 -33.73 20.02 -24.49
N TYR A 548 -32.69 19.50 -25.15
CA TYR A 548 -32.46 19.72 -26.58
C TYR A 548 -33.53 19.10 -27.49
N ASN A 549 -34.34 18.15 -26.99
CA ASN A 549 -35.25 17.34 -27.81
C ASN A 549 -36.74 17.50 -27.43
N ASN A 550 -37.09 18.46 -26.55
CA ASN A 550 -38.48 18.74 -26.11
C ASN A 550 -39.29 17.50 -25.66
N PHE A 551 -38.63 16.51 -25.04
CA PHE A 551 -39.28 15.27 -24.66
C PHE A 551 -39.83 15.34 -23.23
N SER A 552 -41.11 15.76 -23.11
CA SER A 552 -41.79 15.97 -21.82
C SER A 552 -41.89 14.71 -20.95
N GLN A 553 -42.03 13.53 -21.56
CA GLN A 553 -42.15 12.25 -20.84
C GLN A 553 -40.86 11.81 -20.14
N ALA A 554 -39.68 12.35 -20.49
CA ALA A 554 -38.45 12.08 -19.72
C ALA A 554 -38.42 12.80 -18.38
N HIS A 555 -39.27 13.82 -18.17
CA HIS A 555 -39.31 14.56 -16.92
C HIS A 555 -39.66 13.65 -15.74
N ASP A 556 -40.62 12.75 -15.91
CA ASP A 556 -41.06 11.83 -14.86
C ASP A 556 -39.97 10.80 -14.51
N PHE A 557 -39.24 10.31 -15.51
CA PHE A 557 -38.06 9.45 -15.30
C PHE A 557 -36.96 10.19 -14.54
N MET A 558 -36.68 11.44 -14.92
CA MET A 558 -35.66 12.26 -14.28
C MET A 558 -36.03 12.56 -12.82
N GLN A 559 -37.28 12.94 -12.56
CA GLN A 559 -37.77 13.18 -11.22
C GLN A 559 -37.68 11.93 -10.36
N THR A 560 -38.09 10.77 -10.92
CA THR A 560 -37.99 9.46 -10.27
C THR A 560 -36.55 9.10 -9.94
N LEU A 561 -35.61 9.28 -10.88
CA LEU A 561 -34.18 9.06 -10.65
C LEU A 561 -33.59 10.02 -9.60
N ALA A 562 -34.03 11.28 -9.57
CA ALA A 562 -33.60 12.26 -8.58
C ALA A 562 -34.11 11.91 -7.17
N LEU A 563 -35.38 11.51 -7.04
CA LEU A 563 -35.93 11.03 -5.77
C LEU A 563 -35.22 9.75 -5.30
N PHE A 564 -34.91 8.84 -6.21
CA PHE A 564 -34.15 7.64 -5.86
C PHE A 564 -32.71 7.96 -5.46
N LYS A 565 -32.06 8.93 -6.12
CA LYS A 565 -30.73 9.43 -5.73
C LYS A 565 -30.75 9.95 -4.29
N ASP A 566 -31.78 10.70 -3.90
CA ASP A 566 -31.94 11.17 -2.52
C ASP A 566 -32.03 9.99 -1.53
N VAL A 567 -32.81 8.95 -1.86
CA VAL A 567 -32.88 7.72 -1.05
C VAL A 567 -31.52 7.05 -0.93
N VAL A 568 -30.80 6.89 -2.04
CA VAL A 568 -29.46 6.28 -2.04
C VAL A 568 -28.50 7.08 -1.17
N ILE A 569 -28.43 8.40 -1.31
CA ILE A 569 -27.52 9.24 -0.52
C ILE A 569 -27.86 9.21 0.97
N SER A 570 -29.15 9.13 1.30
CA SER A 570 -29.63 9.23 2.69
C SER A 570 -29.63 7.90 3.43
N CYS A 571 -29.73 6.78 2.70
CA CYS A 571 -29.95 5.46 3.29
C CYS A 571 -28.83 4.47 3.01
N PHE A 572 -28.06 4.63 1.92
CA PHE A 572 -27.06 3.64 1.54
C PHE A 572 -25.70 4.01 2.13
N GLY A 573 -25.03 3.03 2.71
CA GLY A 573 -23.75 3.19 3.39
C GLY A 573 -23.87 3.12 4.91
N ASN A 574 -22.80 3.53 5.59
CA ASN A 574 -22.65 3.28 7.02
C ASN A 574 -23.45 4.24 7.91
N ASN A 575 -23.78 5.43 7.39
CA ASN A 575 -24.45 6.47 8.15
C ASN A 575 -25.85 6.68 7.58
N LEU A 576 -26.85 6.64 8.45
CA LEU A 576 -28.22 6.92 8.11
C LEU A 576 -28.50 8.42 8.33
N ASP A 577 -28.97 9.11 7.29
CA ASP A 577 -29.39 10.51 7.42
C ASP A 577 -30.59 10.60 8.38
N PRO A 578 -30.64 11.52 9.36
CA PRO A 578 -31.78 11.66 10.26
C PRO A 578 -33.14 11.85 9.55
N ASP A 579 -33.16 12.45 8.37
CA ASP A 579 -34.36 12.72 7.55
C ASP A 579 -34.64 11.62 6.51
N TYR A 580 -33.93 10.48 6.55
CA TYR A 580 -34.10 9.38 5.60
C TYR A 580 -35.57 8.94 5.44
N GLU A 581 -36.35 8.97 6.52
CA GLU A 581 -37.77 8.59 6.51
C GLU A 581 -38.59 9.48 5.57
N SER A 582 -38.32 10.79 5.58
CA SER A 582 -38.97 11.76 4.69
C SER A 582 -38.59 11.51 3.24
N LYS A 583 -37.29 11.25 2.98
CA LYS A 583 -36.77 10.96 1.64
C LYS A 583 -37.38 9.69 1.04
N ILE A 584 -37.56 8.63 1.82
CA ILE A 584 -38.25 7.40 1.38
C ILE A 584 -39.75 7.65 1.17
N SER A 585 -40.37 8.50 2.00
CA SER A 585 -41.82 8.74 1.93
C SER A 585 -42.26 9.57 0.72
N LYS A 586 -41.35 10.33 0.11
CA LYS A 586 -41.60 11.01 -1.15
C LYS A 586 -41.90 9.95 -2.20
N LYS A 587 -43.15 9.91 -2.67
CA LYS A 587 -43.60 8.95 -3.67
C LYS A 587 -42.72 9.06 -4.91
N ILE A 588 -41.93 8.04 -5.16
CA ILE A 588 -41.38 7.77 -6.48
C ILE A 588 -42.59 7.29 -7.32
N ASN A 589 -43.12 8.15 -8.20
CA ASN A 589 -44.33 7.84 -8.96
C ASN A 589 -44.00 6.89 -10.13
N TYR A 590 -43.77 5.61 -9.82
CA TYR A 590 -43.40 4.59 -10.81
C TYR A 590 -44.53 4.23 -11.79
N GLN A 591 -45.77 4.64 -11.49
CA GLN A 591 -46.97 4.29 -12.25
C GLN A 591 -47.13 5.04 -13.57
N GLU A 592 -46.64 6.27 -13.68
CA GLU A 592 -46.79 7.12 -14.89
C GLU A 592 -45.71 6.84 -15.94
N VAL A 593 -44.71 6.02 -15.60
CA VAL A 593 -43.43 5.89 -16.30
C VAL A 593 -43.35 4.60 -17.16
N GLY A 594 -44.48 3.94 -17.42
CA GLY A 594 -44.64 2.98 -18.52
C GLY A 594 -44.08 1.56 -18.31
N GLY A 595 -44.40 0.89 -17.19
CA GLY A 595 -44.07 -0.53 -17.02
C GLY A 595 -45.03 -1.30 -16.10
N THR A 596 -45.62 -2.39 -16.62
CA THR A 596 -46.61 -3.25 -15.95
C THR A 596 -46.10 -4.10 -14.76
N LYS A 597 -44.99 -3.74 -14.10
CA LYS A 597 -44.56 -4.37 -12.83
C LYS A 597 -43.86 -3.34 -11.94
N ASN A 598 -44.51 -3.05 -10.81
CA ASN A 598 -44.15 -2.05 -9.81
C ASN A 598 -42.92 -2.47 -8.96
N MET A 599 -42.10 -1.49 -8.59
CA MET A 599 -41.17 -1.61 -7.45
C MET A 599 -41.31 -0.34 -6.60
N TYR A 600 -41.77 -0.49 -5.36
CA TYR A 600 -41.91 0.62 -4.40
C TYR A 600 -41.04 0.35 -3.18
N ILE A 601 -40.29 1.37 -2.77
CA ILE A 601 -39.62 1.42 -1.48
C ILE A 601 -40.50 2.30 -0.59
N THR A 602 -41.24 1.72 0.35
CA THR A 602 -41.98 2.49 1.37
C THR A 602 -42.04 1.74 2.71
N ARG A 603 -42.28 2.54 3.75
CA ARG A 603 -42.00 2.39 5.19
C ARG A 603 -42.63 1.18 5.90
N ASN A 604 -41.99 0.74 6.98
CA ASN A 604 -42.63 -0.02 8.06
C ASN A 604 -42.38 0.67 9.42
N ARG A 605 -43.34 1.53 9.82
CA ARG A 605 -43.26 2.47 10.97
C ARG A 605 -43.00 1.78 12.33
N LYS A 606 -43.36 0.50 12.47
CA LYS A 606 -43.23 -0.28 13.72
C LYS A 606 -41.85 -0.91 13.95
N VAL A 607 -41.01 -1.02 12.91
CA VAL A 607 -39.70 -1.69 13.00
C VAL A 607 -38.65 -0.73 13.56
N VAL A 608 -38.60 0.49 13.03
CA VAL A 608 -37.71 1.56 13.50
C VAL A 608 -38.06 2.01 14.93
N GLU A 609 -39.34 2.04 15.30
CA GLU A 609 -39.75 2.35 16.68
C GLU A 609 -39.34 1.27 17.69
N ARG A 610 -39.27 -0.02 17.29
CA ARG A 610 -38.78 -1.10 18.16
C ARG A 610 -37.26 -1.09 18.27
N THR A 611 -36.52 -0.82 17.20
CA THR A 611 -35.06 -0.63 17.26
C THR A 611 -34.68 0.62 18.07
N ARG A 612 -35.44 1.71 17.95
CA ARG A 612 -35.30 2.91 18.81
C ARG A 612 -35.73 2.66 20.27
N LYS A 613 -36.77 1.86 20.53
CA LYS A 613 -37.14 1.48 21.91
C LYS A 613 -36.08 0.59 22.57
N LYS A 614 -35.49 -0.36 21.85
CA LYS A 614 -34.43 -1.24 22.38
C LYS A 614 -33.17 -0.43 22.74
N LEU A 615 -32.73 0.47 21.85
CA LEU A 615 -31.63 1.42 22.13
C LEU A 615 -31.91 2.43 23.25
N ARG A 616 -33.18 2.72 23.56
CA ARG A 616 -33.56 3.63 24.65
C ARG A 616 -33.70 2.91 26.00
N ILE A 617 -34.24 1.69 26.00
CA ILE A 617 -34.36 0.82 27.19
C ILE A 617 -32.97 0.36 27.67
N ASP A 618 -32.04 0.06 26.75
CA ASP A 618 -30.66 -0.31 27.11
C ASP A 618 -29.87 0.86 27.71
N ASN A 619 -30.23 2.10 27.36
CA ASN A 619 -29.65 3.32 27.94
C ASN A 619 -30.26 3.65 29.32
N GLU A 620 -31.56 3.44 29.52
CA GLU A 620 -32.22 3.62 30.83
C GLU A 620 -31.75 2.57 31.85
N CYS A 621 -31.61 1.29 31.46
CA CYS A 621 -31.06 0.24 32.32
C CYS A 621 -29.57 0.42 32.68
N LYS A 622 -28.77 1.06 31.82
CA LYS A 622 -27.36 1.40 32.12
C LYS A 622 -27.25 2.62 33.04
N LEU A 623 -28.11 3.62 32.89
CA LEU A 623 -28.16 4.79 33.78
C LEU A 623 -28.66 4.44 35.19
N GLU A 624 -29.61 3.51 35.32
CA GLU A 624 -30.06 3.02 36.64
C GLU A 624 -28.99 2.19 37.36
N ASN A 625 -28.21 1.37 36.65
CA ASN A 625 -27.10 0.61 37.24
C ASN A 625 -25.88 1.46 37.63
N ILE A 626 -25.64 2.58 36.93
CA ILE A 626 -24.59 3.55 37.29
C ILE A 626 -25.02 4.39 38.49
N ASN A 627 -26.29 4.76 38.58
CA ASN A 627 -26.83 5.52 39.73
C ASN A 627 -27.06 4.64 40.98
N GLY A 628 -27.30 3.34 40.82
CA GLY A 628 -27.37 2.38 41.94
C GLY A 628 -26.03 2.11 42.61
N LYS A 629 -24.93 2.04 41.84
CA LYS A 629 -23.57 1.83 42.37
C LYS A 629 -22.95 3.06 43.05
N ASN A 630 -23.49 4.25 42.83
CA ASN A 630 -23.06 5.48 43.50
C ASN A 630 -23.86 5.79 44.78
N ARG A 631 -24.77 4.91 45.21
CA ARG A 631 -25.52 5.04 46.48
C ARG A 631 -25.11 4.04 47.57
N GLU A 632 -24.14 3.17 47.30
CA GLU A 632 -23.57 2.22 48.29
C GLU A 632 -22.04 2.35 48.44
N ASN A 633 -21.51 3.57 48.37
CA ASN A 633 -20.18 3.90 48.89
C ASN A 633 -20.23 5.21 49.66
#